data_AF-A0A6A4G1A7-F1
#
_entry.id   AF-A0A6A4G1A7-F1
#
_cell.length_a   1.000
_cell.length_b   1.000
_cell.length_c   1.000
_cell.angle_alpha   90.00
_cell.angle_beta   90.00
_cell.angle_gamma   90.00
#
_symmetry.space_group_name_H-M   'P 1'
#
loop_
_entity.id
_entity.type
_entity.pdbx_description
1 polymer ?
#
loop_
_entity_poly.entity_id
_entity_poly.type
_entity_poly.pdbx_seq_one_letter_code
_entity_poly.pdbx_strand_id
1 'polypeptide(L)'
;MPRISRRDHIQSVLLMLHERDNTRRQELDEYPRVLQEHETPAPQCPIYDGFVADGGADAIVRLTPREVNTLWMSVRCHVSRY
;
A
#
# COMPACT_ATOMS: atom_id res chain seq x y z
N MET A 1 34.47 25.16 -11.75
CA MET A 1 33.21 24.57 -11.24
C MET A 1 32.05 25.26 -11.93
N PRO A 2 31.27 24.58 -12.80
CA PRO A 2 30.13 25.22 -13.45
C PRO A 2 29.03 25.46 -12.41
N ARG A 3 28.54 26.70 -12.32
CA ARG A 3 27.35 27.03 -11.52
C ARG A 3 26.14 26.52 -12.30
N ILE A 4 25.60 25.37 -11.92
CA ILE A 4 24.31 24.91 -12.46
C ILE A 4 23.30 26.01 -12.15
N SER A 5 22.68 26.58 -13.18
CA SER A 5 21.68 27.63 -12.99
C SER A 5 20.51 27.03 -12.22
N ARG A 6 19.93 27.80 -11.29
CA ARG A 6 18.74 27.36 -10.53
C ARG A 6 17.62 26.88 -11.46
N ARG A 7 17.51 27.45 -12.67
CA ARG A 7 16.59 27.01 -13.71
C ARG A 7 16.91 25.61 -14.23
N ASP A 8 18.17 25.32 -14.53
CA ASP A 8 18.59 24.02 -15.05
C ASP A 8 18.35 22.91 -14.03
N HIS A 9 18.60 23.21 -12.75
CA HIS A 9 18.30 22.29 -11.66
C HIS A 9 16.79 22.01 -11.54
N ILE A 10 15.95 23.05 -11.58
CA ILE A 10 14.49 22.88 -11.54
C ILE A 10 14.02 22.07 -12.75
N GLN A 11 14.52 22.36 -13.95
CA GLN A 11 14.16 21.64 -15.16
C GLN A 11 14.57 20.16 -15.09
N SER A 12 15.75 19.86 -14.55
CA SER A 12 16.20 18.50 -14.29
C SER A 12 15.28 17.76 -13.31
N VAL A 13 14.89 18.40 -12.20
CA VAL A 13 13.97 17.81 -11.22
C VAL A 13 12.60 17.54 -11.83
N LEU A 14 12.07 18.47 -12.62
CA LEU A 14 10.77 18.30 -13.29
C LEU A 14 10.79 17.12 -14.27
N LEU A 15 11.88 16.94 -15.01
CA LEU A 15 12.04 15.79 -15.92
C LEU A 15 12.07 14.47 -15.14
N MET A 16 12.83 14.40 -14.04
CA MET A 16 12.86 13.20 -13.19
C MET A 16 11.49 12.87 -12.59
N LEU A 17 10.73 13.89 -12.17
CA LEU A 17 9.39 13.69 -11.63
C LEU A 17 8.43 13.18 -12.71
N HIS A 18 8.51 13.73 -13.93
CA HIS A 18 7.70 13.30 -15.05
C HIS A 18 7.97 11.83 -15.44
N GLU A 19 9.25 11.45 -15.49
CA GLU A 19 9.64 10.07 -15.79
C GLU A 19 9.13 9.10 -14.71
N ARG A 20 9.31 9.45 -13.43
CA ARG A 20 8.80 8.65 -12.31
C ARG A 20 7.29 8.47 -12.33
N ASP A 21 6.55 9.51 -12.72
CA ASP A 21 5.10 9.44 -12.83
C ASP A 21 4.66 8.57 -14.01
N ASN A 22 5.41 8.56 -15.11
CA ASN A 22 5.17 7.64 -16.23
C ASN A 22 5.43 6.18 -15.82
N THR A 23 6.54 5.90 -15.11
CA THR A 23 6.83 4.56 -14.57
C THR A 23 5.71 4.09 -13.64
N ARG A 24 5.27 4.93 -12.70
CA ARG A 24 4.17 4.58 -11.79
C ARG A 24 2.88 4.28 -12.55
N ARG A 25 2.57 5.03 -13.61
CA ARG A 25 1.37 4.77 -14.44
C ARG A 25 1.45 3.42 -15.14
N GLN A 26 2.62 3.07 -15.67
CA GLN A 26 2.85 1.76 -16.30
C GLN A 26 2.72 0.61 -15.28
N GLU A 27 3.32 0.77 -14.09
CA GLU A 27 3.14 -0.19 -12.99
C GLU A 27 1.66 -0.33 -12.61
N LEU A 28 0.92 0.79 -12.49
CA LEU A 28 -0.51 0.78 -12.17
C LEU A 28 -1.39 0.14 -13.25
N ASP A 29 -0.99 0.22 -14.52
CA ASP A 29 -1.68 -0.45 -15.62
C ASP A 29 -1.44 -1.98 -15.63
N GLU A 30 -0.35 -2.44 -15.03
CA GLU A 30 -0.06 -3.88 -14.85
C GLU A 30 -0.90 -4.51 -13.73
N TYR A 31 -1.37 -3.70 -12.77
CA TYR A 31 -2.29 -4.19 -11.75
C TYR A 31 -3.70 -4.38 -12.33
N PRO A 32 -4.32 -5.55 -12.12
CA PRO A 32 -5.67 -5.79 -12.57
C PRO A 32 -6.65 -4.79 -11.93
N ARG A 33 -7.31 -3.98 -12.77
CA ARG A 33 -8.31 -2.98 -12.33
C ARG A 33 -9.60 -3.62 -11.81
N VAL A 34 -9.76 -4.91 -12.06
CA VAL A 34 -10.86 -5.73 -11.57
C VAL A 34 -10.31 -6.54 -10.41
N LEU A 35 -10.84 -6.30 -9.20
CA LEU A 35 -10.69 -7.23 -8.10
C LEU A 35 -11.13 -8.59 -8.65
N GLN A 36 -10.21 -9.55 -8.76
CA GLN A 36 -10.61 -10.91 -9.07
C GLN A 36 -11.65 -11.28 -8.02
N GLU A 37 -12.89 -11.52 -8.47
CA GLU A 37 -13.90 -12.14 -7.65
C GLU A 37 -13.30 -13.47 -7.22
N HIS A 38 -12.70 -13.49 -6.04
CA HIS A 38 -12.28 -14.73 -5.44
C HIS A 38 -13.58 -15.53 -5.28
N GLU A 39 -13.74 -16.58 -6.10
CA GLU A 39 -14.79 -17.61 -5.96
C GLU A 39 -14.58 -18.47 -4.70
N THR A 40 -14.15 -17.83 -3.63
CA THR A 40 -14.03 -18.38 -2.30
C THR A 40 -14.33 -17.18 -1.40
N PRO A 41 -15.46 -17.14 -0.67
CA PRO A 41 -15.52 -16.27 0.48
C PRO A 41 -14.33 -16.68 1.33
N ALA A 42 -13.32 -15.80 1.40
CA ALA A 42 -12.25 -15.97 2.36
C ALA A 42 -12.95 -16.29 3.69
N PRO A 43 -12.54 -17.34 4.42
CA PRO A 43 -13.21 -17.71 5.65
C PRO A 43 -13.36 -16.43 6.47
N GLN A 44 -14.61 -16.00 6.67
CA GLN A 44 -14.93 -14.75 7.36
C GLN A 44 -14.15 -14.78 8.65
N CYS A 45 -13.04 -14.04 8.69
CA CYS A 45 -12.31 -13.89 9.92
C CYS A 45 -13.09 -12.82 10.63
N PRO A 46 -13.73 -13.11 11.77
CA PRO A 46 -14.57 -12.14 12.46
C PRO A 46 -13.80 -10.86 12.78
N ILE A 47 -12.47 -11.00 12.91
CA ILE A 47 -11.53 -9.91 13.08
C ILE A 47 -11.54 -8.96 11.87
N TYR A 48 -11.46 -9.49 10.63
CA TYR A 48 -11.44 -8.68 9.39
C TYR A 48 -12.82 -8.10 9.04
N ASP A 49 -13.92 -8.73 9.45
CA ASP A 49 -15.27 -8.21 9.22
C ASP A 49 -15.48 -6.84 9.91
N GLY A 50 -14.92 -6.66 11.12
CA GLY A 50 -14.93 -5.38 11.82
C GLY A 50 -14.13 -4.28 11.11
N PHE A 51 -13.03 -4.64 10.44
CA PHE A 51 -12.27 -3.69 9.63
C PHE A 51 -13.03 -3.23 8.39
N VAL A 52 -13.77 -4.13 7.75
CA VAL A 52 -14.56 -3.80 6.55
C VAL A 52 -15.79 -2.97 6.92
N ALA A 53 -16.46 -3.30 8.03
CA ALA A 53 -17.66 -2.62 8.47
C ALA A 53 -17.39 -1.23 9.05
N ASP A 54 -16.39 -1.11 9.92
CA ASP A 54 -16.15 0.12 10.66
C ASP A 54 -15.05 1.00 10.05
N GLY A 55 -14.11 0.38 9.33
CA GLY A 55 -12.97 1.06 8.72
C GLY A 55 -12.00 1.71 9.73
N GLY A 56 -10.83 2.11 9.21
CA GLY A 56 -9.92 3.02 9.91
C GLY A 56 -9.24 2.47 11.17
N ALA A 57 -8.66 3.40 11.94
CA ALA A 57 -7.92 3.07 13.16
C ALA A 57 -8.83 2.60 14.32
N ASP A 58 -10.11 2.99 14.31
CA ASP A 58 -11.06 2.64 15.37
C ASP A 58 -11.36 1.14 15.42
N ALA A 59 -11.34 0.46 14.27
CA ALA A 59 -11.46 -0.99 14.21
C ALA A 59 -10.30 -1.70 14.92
N ILE A 60 -9.09 -1.12 14.88
CA ILE A 60 -7.90 -1.67 15.54
C ILE A 60 -8.01 -1.51 17.06
N VAL A 61 -8.52 -0.37 17.55
CA VAL A 61 -8.62 -0.08 18.99
C VAL A 61 -9.59 -1.02 19.71
N ARG A 62 -10.58 -1.56 18.99
CA ARG A 62 -11.55 -2.52 19.53
C ARG A 62 -11.01 -3.95 19.67
N LEU A 63 -9.84 -4.24 19.08
CA LEU A 63 -9.27 -5.58 19.15
C LEU A 63 -8.69 -5.89 20.53
N THR A 64 -8.92 -7.10 20.99
CA THR A 64 -8.23 -7.64 22.15
C THR A 64 -6.76 -7.93 21.82
N PRO A 65 -5.87 -7.97 22.83
CA PRO A 65 -4.46 -8.33 22.62
C PRO A 65 -4.28 -9.70 21.92
N ARG A 66 -5.20 -10.64 22.13
CA ARG A 66 -5.19 -11.95 21.47
C ARG A 66 -5.47 -11.83 19.98
N GLU A 67 -6.46 -11.05 19.59
CA GLU A 67 -6.84 -10.85 18.17
C GLU A 67 -5.75 -10.11 17.40
N VAL A 68 -5.14 -9.09 18.02
CA VAL A 68 -3.97 -8.39 17.45
C VAL A 68 -2.82 -9.38 17.20
N ASN A 69 -2.53 -10.26 18.17
CA ASN A 69 -1.48 -11.25 18.01
C ASN A 69 -1.80 -12.28 16.91
N THR A 70 -3.07 -12.69 16.77
CA THR A 70 -3.51 -13.57 15.69
C THR A 70 -3.29 -12.94 14.32
N LEU A 71 -3.66 -11.66 14.14
CA LEU A 71 -3.41 -10.90 12.91
C LEU A 71 -1.92 -10.77 12.61
N TRP A 72 -1.13 -10.41 13.61
CA TRP A 72 0.31 -10.28 13.45
C TRP A 72 0.95 -11.59 13.01
N MET A 73 0.54 -12.72 13.61
CA MET A 73 1.06 -14.04 13.24
C MET A 73 0.71 -14.47 11.81
N SER A 74 -0.41 -14.00 11.24
CA SER A 74 -0.74 -14.30 9.83
C SER A 74 0.10 -13.50 8.85
N VAL A 75 0.44 -12.25 9.17
CA VAL A 75 1.17 -11.37 8.25
C VAL A 75 2.69 -11.38 8.46
N ARG A 76 3.19 -11.77 9.64
CA ARG A 76 4.62 -11.67 10.00
C ARG A 76 5.56 -12.38 9.02
N CYS A 77 5.11 -13.46 8.39
CA CYS A 77 5.92 -14.21 7.41
C CYS A 77 6.15 -13.43 6.12
N HIS A 78 5.31 -12.44 5.83
CA HIS A 78 5.35 -11.57 4.66
C HIS A 78 6.01 -10.22 4.96
N VAL A 79 6.25 -9.92 6.25
CA VAL A 79 6.99 -8.72 6.67
C VAL A 79 8.48 -9.03 6.57
N SER A 80 9.02 -8.87 5.36
CA SER A 80 10.47 -8.90 5.13
C SER A 80 11.12 -7.70 5.82
N ARG A 81 12.14 -7.95 6.65
CA ARG A 81 13.03 -6.90 7.14
C ARG A 81 13.82 -6.37 5.94
N TYR A 82 13.45 -5.19 5.45
CA TYR A 82 14.33 -4.35 4.64
C TYR A 82 15.40 -3.72 5.53
#